data_AF-A0A9P1M4Y2-F1
#
_entry.id   AF-A0A9P1M4Y2-F1
#
_cell.length_a   1.000
_cell.length_b   1.000
_cell.length_c   1.000
_cell.angle_alpha   90.00
_cell.angle_beta   90.00
_cell.angle_gamma   90.00
#
_symmetry.space_group_name_H-M   'P 1'
#
loop_
_entity.id
_entity.type
_entity.pdbx_description
1 polymer ?
#
loop_
_entity_poly.entity_id
_entity_poly.type
_entity_poly.pdbx_seq_one_letter_code
_entity_poly.pdbx_strand_id
1 'polypeptide(L)'
;MAIRIVQHAAAARDSVVSSFFNFLHSGRSGYVLLCGFALLVLAGVMMVATFDSREARAAPPGWERFVAATSSNQWVSCAFLLSAASIVLSVNYLPRLEGEG
;
A
#
# COMPACT_ATOMS: atom_id res chain seq x y z
N MET A 1 23.46 -25.23 -13.89
CA MET A 1 22.06 -24.89 -13.53
C MET A 1 21.98 -23.56 -12.74
N ALA A 2 22.81 -23.34 -11.71
CA ALA A 2 22.82 -22.11 -10.91
C ALA A 2 23.07 -20.79 -11.69
N ILE A 3 23.93 -20.82 -12.72
CA ILE A 3 24.28 -19.63 -13.53
C ILE A 3 23.07 -19.04 -14.27
N ARG A 4 22.16 -19.89 -14.78
CA ARG A 4 20.93 -19.44 -15.46
C ARG A 4 19.94 -18.78 -14.50
N ILE A 5 19.85 -19.26 -13.26
CA ILE A 5 18.96 -18.70 -12.23
C ILE A 5 19.43 -17.29 -11.83
N VAL A 6 20.74 -17.12 -11.66
CA VAL A 6 21.34 -15.81 -11.34
C VAL A 6 21.16 -14.82 -12.50
N GLN A 7 21.29 -15.27 -13.75
CA GLN A 7 21.03 -14.43 -14.93
C GLN A 7 19.56 -14.02 -15.06
N HIS A 8 18.62 -14.92 -14.78
CA HIS A 8 17.19 -14.56 -14.76
C HIS A 8 16.85 -13.61 -13.61
N ALA A 9 17.46 -13.78 -12.44
CA ALA A 9 17.28 -12.86 -11.32
C ALA A 9 17.87 -11.47 -11.60
N ALA A 10 19.02 -11.39 -12.26
CA ALA A 10 19.62 -10.13 -12.69
C ALA A 10 18.78 -9.43 -13.75
N ALA A 11 18.28 -10.16 -14.75
CA ALA A 11 17.40 -9.62 -15.78
C ALA A 11 16.05 -9.14 -15.20
N ALA A 12 15.50 -9.86 -14.23
CA ALA A 12 14.28 -9.44 -13.52
C ALA A 12 14.53 -8.16 -12.70
N ARG A 13 15.66 -8.06 -12.01
CA ARG A 13 16.06 -6.84 -11.30
C ARG A 13 16.19 -5.67 -12.25
N ASP A 14 16.90 -5.82 -13.37
CA ASP A 14 17.12 -4.74 -14.33
C ASP A 14 15.83 -4.33 -15.04
N SER A 15 14.92 -5.27 -15.29
CA SER A 15 13.57 -4.97 -15.78
C SER A 15 12.76 -4.18 -14.74
N VAL A 16 12.78 -4.57 -13.47
CA VAL A 16 12.06 -3.84 -12.41
C VAL A 16 12.64 -2.43 -12.24
N VAL A 17 13.96 -2.31 -12.27
CA VAL A 17 14.66 -1.02 -12.14
C VAL A 17 14.38 -0.12 -13.35
N SER A 18 14.43 -0.64 -14.58
CA SER A 18 14.13 0.17 -15.76
C SER A 18 12.65 0.57 -15.82
N SER A 19 11.73 -0.33 -15.48
CA SER A 19 10.31 -0.02 -15.32
C SER A 19 10.08 1.02 -14.24
N PHE A 20 10.82 0.99 -13.13
CA PHE A 20 10.75 1.99 -12.07
C PHE A 20 11.27 3.37 -12.51
N PHE A 21 12.38 3.43 -13.24
CA PHE A 21 12.91 4.70 -13.76
C PHE A 21 12.04 5.28 -14.89
N ASN A 22 11.49 4.44 -15.78
CA ASN A 22 10.50 4.87 -16.78
C ASN A 22 9.19 5.33 -16.12
N PHE A 23 8.80 4.67 -15.03
CA PHE A 23 7.67 5.06 -14.20
C PHE A 23 7.89 6.45 -13.55
N LEU A 24 9.10 6.76 -13.08
CA LEU A 24 9.45 8.08 -12.55
C LEU A 24 9.52 9.17 -13.63
N HIS A 25 9.94 8.83 -14.86
CA HIS A 25 9.96 9.75 -16.00
C HIS A 25 8.55 10.12 -16.51
N SER A 26 7.55 9.26 -16.27
CA SER A 26 6.12 9.52 -16.48
C SER A 26 5.58 10.47 -15.40
N GLY A 27 6.02 11.74 -15.45
CA GLY A 27 5.91 12.70 -14.34
C GLY A 27 4.56 12.72 -13.60
N ARG A 28 3.42 12.79 -14.30
CA ARG A 28 2.10 12.81 -13.64
C ARG A 28 1.68 11.47 -13.01
N SER A 29 1.99 10.34 -13.65
CA SER A 29 1.62 9.02 -13.12
C SER A 29 2.51 8.62 -11.94
N GLY A 30 3.77 9.05 -11.97
CA GLY A 30 4.74 8.96 -10.88
C GLY A 30 4.20 9.46 -9.53
N TYR A 31 3.76 10.72 -9.52
CA TYR A 31 3.26 11.37 -8.30
C TYR A 31 1.97 10.73 -7.76
N VAL A 32 1.09 10.24 -8.63
CA VAL A 32 -0.16 9.59 -8.22
C VAL A 32 0.10 8.25 -7.54
N LEU A 33 1.06 7.45 -8.03
CA LEU A 33 1.44 6.21 -7.36
C LEU A 33 2.12 6.48 -6.02
N LEU A 34 3.04 7.46 -5.96
CA LEU A 34 3.68 7.87 -4.71
C LEU A 34 2.66 8.33 -3.67
N CYS A 35 1.65 9.09 -4.07
CA CYS A 35 0.54 9.49 -3.22
C CYS A 35 -0.25 8.27 -2.72
N GLY A 36 -0.57 7.31 -3.60
CA GLY A 36 -1.23 6.06 -3.22
C GLY A 36 -0.43 5.25 -2.19
N PHE A 37 0.89 5.13 -2.37
CA PHE A 37 1.76 4.48 -1.40
C PHE A 37 1.85 5.24 -0.07
N ALA A 38 1.93 6.57 -0.10
CA ALA A 38 1.92 7.38 1.11
C ALA A 38 0.64 7.18 1.92
N LEU A 39 -0.53 7.13 1.24
CA LEU A 39 -1.81 6.83 1.88
C LEU A 39 -1.86 5.42 2.48
N LEU A 40 -1.28 4.42 1.80
CA LEU A 40 -1.13 3.06 2.34
C LEU A 40 -0.27 3.03 3.62
N VAL A 41 0.86 3.74 3.62
CA VAL A 41 1.73 3.83 4.80
C VAL A 41 0.99 4.50 5.96
N LEU A 42 0.28 5.61 5.70
CA LEU A 42 -0.52 6.30 6.71
C LEU A 42 -1.66 5.40 7.25
N ALA A 43 -2.32 4.62 6.39
CA ALA A 43 -3.31 3.64 6.82
C ALA A 43 -2.68 2.58 7.75
N GLY A 44 -1.49 2.08 7.43
CA GLY A 44 -0.73 1.18 8.29
C GLY A 44 -0.41 1.78 9.66
N VAL A 45 0.01 3.05 9.70
CA VAL A 45 0.26 3.77 10.98
C VAL A 45 -1.04 3.91 11.78
N MET A 46 -2.15 4.25 11.13
CA MET A 46 -3.46 4.35 11.79
C MET A 46 -3.94 3.00 12.31
N MET A 47 -3.69 1.90 11.59
CA MET A 47 -4.00 0.54 12.05
C MET A 47 -3.26 0.20 13.35
N VAL A 48 -1.99 0.60 13.49
CA VAL A 48 -1.27 0.43 14.76
C VAL A 48 -1.90 1.29 15.85
N ALA A 49 -2.20 2.55 15.55
CA ALA A 49 -2.85 3.47 16.49
C ALA A 49 -4.23 2.97 16.96
N THR A 50 -4.96 2.22 16.12
CA THR A 50 -6.21 1.56 16.45
C THR A 50 -6.06 0.54 17.58
N PHE A 51 -5.00 -0.26 17.60
CA PHE A 51 -4.76 -1.23 18.69
C PHE A 51 -4.19 -0.60 19.96
N ASP A 52 -3.73 0.65 19.86
CA ASP A 52 -3.29 1.48 20.97
C ASP A 52 -4.38 2.41 21.51
N SER A 53 -5.57 2.38 20.93
CA SER A 53 -6.70 3.18 21.38
C SER A 53 -7.13 2.83 22.81
N ARG A 54 -7.80 3.76 23.48
CA ARG A 54 -8.27 3.56 24.86
C ARG A 54 -9.24 2.38 24.95
N GLU A 55 -10.08 2.23 23.94
CA GLU A 55 -11.06 1.15 23.81
C GLU A 55 -10.35 -0.20 23.68
N ALA A 56 -9.33 -0.29 22.81
CA ALA A 56 -8.55 -1.51 22.61
C ALA A 56 -7.76 -1.93 23.86
N ARG A 57 -7.22 -0.95 24.61
CA ARG A 57 -6.45 -1.21 25.84
C ARG A 57 -7.32 -1.62 27.03
N ALA A 58 -8.59 -1.23 27.04
CA ALA A 58 -9.53 -1.58 28.09
C ALA A 58 -10.12 -3.00 27.92
N ALA A 59 -10.03 -3.57 26.71
CA ALA A 59 -10.59 -4.87 26.39
C ALA A 59 -9.60 -6.03 26.68
N PRO A 60 -10.11 -7.23 27.03
CA PRO A 60 -9.30 -8.43 27.19
C PRO A 60 -8.53 -8.80 25.90
N PRO A 61 -7.34 -9.40 26.03
CA PRO A 61 -6.53 -9.79 24.87
C PRO A 61 -7.26 -10.81 23.99
N GLY A 62 -7.01 -10.76 22.67
CA GLY A 62 -7.61 -11.66 21.68
C GLY A 62 -8.70 -10.98 20.85
N TRP A 63 -9.79 -11.69 20.60
CA TRP A 63 -10.88 -11.24 19.72
C TRP A 63 -11.59 -9.98 20.25
N GLU A 64 -11.79 -9.88 21.56
CA GLU A 64 -12.49 -8.74 22.18
C GLU A 64 -11.71 -7.43 22.00
N ARG A 65 -10.39 -7.47 22.13
CA ARG A 65 -9.52 -6.32 21.83
C ARG A 65 -9.59 -5.90 20.37
N PHE A 66 -9.69 -6.85 19.43
CA PHE A 66 -9.89 -6.52 18.01
C PHE A 66 -11.22 -5.79 17.80
N VAL A 67 -12.33 -6.34 18.32
CA VAL A 67 -13.65 -5.72 18.20
C VAL A 67 -13.65 -4.32 18.83
N ALA A 68 -13.09 -4.16 20.03
CA ALA A 68 -13.00 -2.86 20.68
C ALA A 68 -12.15 -1.87 19.86
N ALA A 69 -11.01 -2.31 19.32
CA ALA A 69 -10.18 -1.49 18.45
C ALA A 69 -10.95 -1.01 17.19
N THR A 70 -11.76 -1.88 16.57
CA THR A 70 -12.56 -1.50 15.39
C THR A 70 -13.67 -0.48 15.68
N SER A 71 -14.03 -0.28 16.95
CA SER A 71 -15.00 0.76 17.35
C SER A 71 -14.37 2.16 17.52
N SER A 72 -13.04 2.24 17.45
CA SER A 72 -12.30 3.50 17.65
C SER A 72 -12.37 4.43 16.43
N ASN A 73 -12.24 5.74 16.67
CA ASN A 73 -12.16 6.73 15.58
C ASN A 73 -10.96 6.48 14.65
N GLN A 74 -9.87 5.93 15.20
CA GLN A 74 -8.65 5.57 14.49
C GLN A 74 -8.94 4.49 13.45
N TRP A 75 -9.82 3.53 13.75
CA TRP A 75 -10.23 2.51 12.79
C TRP A 75 -10.96 3.13 11.60
N VAL A 76 -11.86 4.09 11.85
CA VAL A 76 -12.59 4.80 10.78
C VAL A 76 -11.61 5.57 9.88
N SER A 77 -10.65 6.28 10.47
CA SER A 77 -9.60 6.98 9.72
C SER A 77 -8.73 6.02 8.93
N CYS A 78 -8.36 4.88 9.51
CA CYS A 78 -7.61 3.82 8.84
C CYS A 78 -8.38 3.29 7.62
N ALA A 79 -9.65 2.94 7.78
CA ALA A 79 -10.49 2.43 6.70
C ALA A 79 -10.66 3.46 5.57
N PHE A 80 -10.83 4.74 5.91
CA PHE A 80 -10.91 5.82 4.94
C PHE A 80 -9.61 5.98 4.13
N LEU A 81 -8.47 6.01 4.81
CA LEU A 81 -7.16 6.13 4.16
C LEU A 81 -6.85 4.93 3.27
N LEU A 82 -7.17 3.72 3.73
CA LEU A 82 -6.98 2.48 2.97
C LEU A 82 -7.85 2.47 1.69
N SER A 83 -9.11 2.92 1.81
CA SER A 83 -10.03 3.05 0.67
C SER A 83 -9.51 4.09 -0.34
N ALA A 84 -9.12 5.27 0.14
CA ALA A 84 -8.54 6.31 -0.70
C ALA A 84 -7.26 5.83 -1.41
N ALA A 85 -6.37 5.13 -0.70
CA ALA A 85 -5.16 4.56 -1.27
C ALA A 85 -5.49 3.55 -2.38
N SER A 86 -6.46 2.66 -2.13
CA SER A 86 -6.89 1.64 -3.09
C SER A 86 -7.48 2.27 -4.36
N ILE A 87 -8.28 3.33 -4.23
CA ILE A 87 -8.83 4.08 -5.36
C ILE A 87 -7.72 4.74 -6.16
N VAL A 88 -6.82 5.47 -5.49
CA VAL A 88 -5.71 6.17 -6.15
C VAL A 88 -4.81 5.22 -6.91
N LEU A 89 -4.48 4.07 -6.31
CA LEU A 89 -3.67 3.03 -6.97
C LEU A 89 -4.41 2.38 -8.15
N SER A 90 -5.71 2.09 -8.01
CA SER A 90 -6.52 1.52 -9.08
C SER A 90 -6.65 2.48 -10.27
N VAL A 91 -6.88 3.77 -10.01
CA VAL A 91 -6.92 4.83 -11.03
C VAL A 91 -5.55 5.02 -11.68
N ASN A 92 -4.46 4.80 -10.96
CA ASN A 92 -3.12 4.81 -11.55
C ASN A 92 -2.86 3.60 -12.46
N TYR A 93 -3.51 2.46 -12.18
CA TYR A 93 -3.36 1.21 -12.92
C TYR A 93 -4.25 1.13 -14.18
N LEU A 94 -5.45 1.70 -14.17
CA LEU A 94 -6.40 1.62 -15.30
C LEU A 94 -5.86 2.19 -16.63
N PRO A 95 -5.31 3.43 -16.70
CA PRO A 95 -4.73 3.97 -17.93
C PRO A 95 -3.48 3.21 -18.40
N ARG A 96 -2.85 2.41 -17.54
CA ARG A 96 -1.72 1.55 -17.93
C ARG A 96 -2.16 0.30 -18.66
N LEU A 97 -3.35 -0.23 -18.37
CA LEU A 97 -3.91 -1.36 -19.10
C LEU A 97 -4.42 -0.95 -20.49
N GLU A 98 -4.93 0.28 -20.62
CA GLU A 98 -5.44 0.81 -21.88
C GLU A 98 -4.36 1.36 -22.82
N GLY A 99 -3.16 1.67 -22.29
CA GLY A 99 -2.04 2.27 -23.03
C GLY A 99 -1.00 1.28 -23.59
N GLU A 100 -1.22 -0.03 -23.45
CA GLU A 100 -0.46 -1.09 -24.14
C GLU A 100 -1.28 -1.70 -25.30
N GLY A 101 -2.09 -0.86 -25.98
CA GLY A 101 -2.79 -1.17 -27.23
C GLY A 101 -2.25 -0.38 -28.41
#